data_AF-A0A0R2QUX4-F1
#
_entry.id   AF-A0A0R2QUX4-F1
#
_cell.length_a   1.000
_cell.length_b   1.000
_cell.length_c   1.000
_cell.angle_alpha   90.00
_cell.angle_beta   90.00
_cell.angle_gamma   90.00
#
_symmetry.space_group_name_H-M   'P 1'
#
loop_
_entity.id
_entity.type
_entity.pdbx_description
1 polymer ?
#
loop_
_entity_poly.entity_id
_entity_poly.type
_entity_poly.pdbx_seq_one_letter_code
_entity_poly.pdbx_strand_id
1 'polypeptide(L)'
;MTDDYILVKKSEFIKSAIEKLKELKKSTILVEENGQVCGIITEKDILKRVAFNANEQTTVNQVMSQPVKFVYDDDLLFHAVGKMRKLNLHHLPVFDMNSKVLGMIDMNTALTAELGDLVFQIDHMTYDEQDVSGLIKIKQQQIDLAENLLNRNVYPGDISYLLSFLNNVIYRRAIRLAEKRVKDKHIIKEIPNFSVIVMGSGGRMESFLHPDQDNGLIYETNVNEDPKKIDLYFEELAKDFTKTLDDCGIPLCKGDLMASNLLWRKSLPEWKAQVEQWLKNHAPQDMRHIDMLYDFRSVYGKIELAEELRSFINDKLQEKKLLKFLYFSEEESDAAIGFFGQFIVEKNDNENKGFLN
;
A
#
# COMPACT_ATOMS: atom_id res chain seq x y z
N MET A 1 -10.75 7.61 -19.24
CA MET A 1 -9.45 8.04 -19.80
C MET A 1 -9.35 9.56 -19.74
N THR A 2 -8.13 10.10 -19.74
CA THR A 2 -7.83 11.53 -19.66
C THR A 2 -6.83 11.93 -20.72
N ASP A 3 -6.75 13.22 -21.05
CA ASP A 3 -5.71 13.76 -21.93
C ASP A 3 -4.41 14.03 -21.17
N ASP A 4 -4.07 13.21 -20.16
CA ASP A 4 -2.93 13.44 -19.27
C ASP A 4 -1.59 12.99 -19.86
N TYR A 5 -1.29 13.50 -21.06
CA TYR A 5 -0.05 13.25 -21.76
C TYR A 5 0.37 14.42 -22.65
N ILE A 6 1.66 14.44 -23.01
CA ILE A 6 2.17 15.20 -24.15
C ILE A 6 2.78 14.26 -25.19
N LEU A 7 2.73 14.65 -26.45
CA LEU A 7 3.46 13.97 -27.53
C LEU A 7 4.74 14.75 -27.88
N VAL A 8 5.83 14.02 -28.01
CA VAL A 8 7.16 14.53 -28.39
C VAL A 8 7.83 13.57 -29.37
N LYS A 9 8.68 14.09 -30.26
CA LYS A 9 9.48 13.26 -31.17
C LYS A 9 10.61 12.58 -30.43
N LYS A 10 10.94 11.36 -30.86
CA LYS A 10 12.05 10.55 -30.32
C LYS A 10 13.41 11.27 -30.24
N SER A 11 13.67 12.23 -31.14
CA SER A 11 14.91 13.01 -31.18
C SER A 11 14.91 14.24 -30.27
N GLU A 12 13.79 14.58 -29.61
CA GLU A 12 13.72 15.75 -28.74
C GLU A 12 14.52 15.56 -27.45
N PHE A 13 15.04 16.67 -26.92
CA PHE A 13 15.77 16.69 -25.66
C PHE A 13 14.81 16.53 -24.48
N ILE A 14 15.21 15.73 -23.49
CA ILE A 14 14.38 15.44 -22.31
C ILE A 14 14.06 16.72 -21.51
N LYS A 15 15.00 17.67 -21.47
CA LYS A 15 14.83 18.96 -20.78
C LYS A 15 13.63 19.73 -21.34
N SER A 16 13.57 19.91 -22.66
CA SER A 16 12.46 20.59 -23.34
C SER A 16 11.14 19.83 -23.19
N ALA A 17 11.18 18.49 -23.20
CA ALA A 17 9.99 17.67 -22.97
C ALA A 17 9.44 17.86 -21.54
N ILE A 18 10.30 17.93 -20.51
CA ILE A 18 9.90 18.18 -19.12
C ILE A 18 9.37 19.61 -18.93
N GLU A 19 9.97 20.60 -19.58
CA GLU A 19 9.47 21.99 -19.56
C GLU A 19 8.04 22.06 -20.13
N LYS A 20 7.81 21.42 -21.29
CA LYS A 20 6.49 21.31 -21.91
C LYS A 20 5.50 20.54 -21.04
N LEU A 21 5.94 19.45 -20.39
CA LEU A 21 5.14 18.65 -19.48
C LEU A 21 4.63 19.49 -18.30
N LYS A 22 5.52 20.29 -17.71
CA LYS A 22 5.23 21.22 -16.61
C LYS A 22 4.29 22.34 -17.05
N GLU A 23 4.55 22.98 -18.18
CA GLU A 23 3.74 24.08 -18.72
C GLU A 23 2.29 23.65 -18.96
N LEU A 24 2.12 22.47 -19.57
CA LEU A 24 0.81 21.91 -19.90
C LEU A 24 0.14 21.17 -18.72
N LYS A 25 0.80 21.11 -17.55
CA LYS A 25 0.35 20.43 -16.34
C LYS A 25 -0.09 18.99 -16.62
N LYS A 26 0.78 18.24 -17.28
CA LYS A 26 0.59 16.82 -17.61
C LYS A 26 1.57 15.97 -16.80
N SER A 27 1.31 14.67 -16.69
CA SER A 27 2.17 13.75 -15.92
C SER A 27 2.85 12.66 -16.76
N THR A 28 2.48 12.50 -18.03
CA THR A 28 3.06 11.49 -18.93
C THR A 28 3.60 12.11 -20.23
N ILE A 29 4.74 11.59 -20.72
CA ILE A 29 5.29 11.89 -22.03
C ILE A 29 5.17 10.63 -22.89
N LEU A 30 4.46 10.74 -24.02
CA LEU A 30 4.45 9.73 -25.08
C LEU A 30 5.42 10.15 -26.18
N VAL A 31 6.26 9.20 -26.58
CA VAL A 31 7.33 9.42 -27.56
C VAL A 31 6.91 8.85 -28.89
N GLU A 32 6.97 9.67 -29.94
CA GLU A 32 6.61 9.28 -31.31
C GLU A 32 7.82 9.23 -32.25
N GLU A 33 7.75 8.29 -33.19
CA GLU A 33 8.62 8.21 -34.36
C GLU A 33 7.76 7.90 -35.59
N ASN A 34 7.88 8.70 -36.65
CA ASN A 34 7.10 8.56 -37.89
C ASN A 34 5.58 8.51 -37.70
N GLY A 35 5.05 9.24 -36.70
CA GLY A 35 3.62 9.29 -36.40
C GLY A 35 3.09 8.08 -35.63
N GLN A 36 3.97 7.23 -35.09
CA GLN A 36 3.61 6.13 -34.21
C GLN A 36 4.27 6.29 -32.85
N VAL A 37 3.51 6.05 -31.79
CA VAL A 37 4.04 6.05 -30.42
C VAL A 37 4.92 4.82 -30.21
N CYS A 38 6.19 5.07 -29.86
CA CYS A 38 7.21 4.05 -29.67
C CYS A 38 7.79 4.01 -28.24
N GLY A 39 7.51 5.03 -27.42
CA GLY A 39 7.99 5.07 -26.03
C GLY A 39 7.06 5.83 -25.07
N ILE A 40 7.28 5.61 -23.77
CA ILE A 40 6.58 6.31 -22.68
C ILE A 40 7.57 6.71 -21.58
N ILE A 41 7.39 7.88 -20.99
CA ILE A 41 8.12 8.38 -19.81
C ILE A 41 7.10 8.92 -18.82
N THR A 42 7.16 8.45 -17.57
CA THR A 42 6.31 8.91 -16.46
C THR A 42 7.12 9.80 -15.49
N GLU A 43 6.46 10.51 -14.58
CA GLU A 43 7.12 11.24 -13.48
C GLU A 43 8.10 10.36 -12.69
N LYS A 44 7.73 9.09 -12.46
CA LYS A 44 8.59 8.10 -11.79
C LYS A 44 9.84 7.79 -12.59
N ASP A 45 9.74 7.72 -13.92
CA ASP A 45 10.90 7.54 -14.80
C ASP A 45 11.80 8.79 -14.80
N ILE A 46 11.21 9.99 -14.75
CA ILE A 46 11.97 11.25 -14.62
C ILE A 46 12.82 11.23 -13.34
N LEU A 47 12.21 10.89 -12.20
CA LEU A 47 12.94 10.81 -10.93
C LEU A 47 14.03 9.72 -10.95
N LYS A 48 13.74 8.55 -11.52
CA LYS A 48 14.68 7.41 -11.52
C LYS A 48 15.81 7.53 -12.54
N ARG A 49 15.54 8.07 -13.73
CA ARG A 49 16.44 8.00 -14.89
C ARG A 49 16.95 9.37 -15.34
N VAL A 50 16.27 10.47 -14.99
CA VAL A 50 16.61 11.80 -15.51
C VAL A 50 17.27 12.67 -14.43
N ALA A 51 16.66 12.77 -13.24
CA ALA A 51 17.03 13.76 -12.21
C ALA A 51 18.53 13.80 -11.84
N PHE A 52 19.23 12.66 -11.90
CA PHE A 52 20.65 12.55 -11.55
C PHE A 52 21.56 12.06 -12.68
N ASN A 53 21.01 11.61 -13.81
CA ASN A 53 21.77 10.93 -14.86
C ASN A 53 21.70 11.63 -16.23
N ALA A 54 20.78 12.58 -16.43
CA ALA A 54 20.63 13.28 -17.70
C ALA A 54 21.42 14.60 -17.74
N ASN A 55 21.93 14.91 -18.92
CA ASN A 55 22.54 16.20 -19.26
C ASN A 55 21.72 16.94 -20.34
N GLU A 56 22.15 18.12 -20.74
CA GLU A 56 21.41 18.95 -21.72
C GLU A 56 21.27 18.32 -23.11
N GLN A 57 22.11 17.34 -23.44
CA GLN A 57 22.09 16.61 -24.72
C GLN A 57 21.29 15.31 -24.65
N THR A 58 20.78 14.94 -23.47
CA THR A 58 20.03 13.69 -23.28
C THR A 58 18.69 13.78 -24.00
N THR A 59 18.40 12.78 -24.83
CA THR A 59 17.16 12.71 -25.61
C THR A 59 16.11 11.85 -24.92
N VAL A 60 14.84 12.05 -25.25
CA VAL A 60 13.73 11.22 -24.73
C VAL A 60 13.93 9.73 -25.04
N ASN A 61 14.51 9.41 -26.20
CA ASN A 61 14.83 8.04 -26.61
C ASN A 61 15.74 7.28 -25.63
N GLN A 62 16.66 8.00 -24.98
CA GLN A 62 17.65 7.38 -24.08
C GLN A 62 17.05 7.00 -22.72
N VAL A 63 15.90 7.59 -22.36
CA VAL A 63 15.29 7.43 -21.03
C VAL A 63 13.89 6.82 -21.06
N MET A 64 13.26 6.74 -22.24
CA MET A 64 11.93 6.15 -22.42
C MET A 64 11.88 4.65 -22.14
N SER A 65 10.72 4.19 -21.70
CA SER A 65 10.40 2.77 -21.61
C SER A 65 9.82 2.29 -22.94
N GLN A 66 10.32 1.15 -23.42
CA GLN A 66 9.87 0.49 -24.66
C GLN A 66 9.93 -1.05 -24.50
N PRO A 67 9.03 -1.82 -25.15
CA PRO A 67 7.89 -1.36 -25.96
C PRO A 67 6.75 -0.79 -25.10
N VAL A 68 6.00 0.18 -25.64
CA VAL A 68 4.85 0.78 -24.95
C VAL A 68 3.77 -0.28 -24.74
N LYS A 69 3.30 -0.38 -23.49
CA LYS A 69 2.17 -1.23 -23.12
C LYS A 69 0.93 -0.34 -23.16
N PHE A 70 -0.13 -0.80 -23.81
CA PHE A 70 -1.33 0.00 -24.08
C PHE A 70 -2.60 -0.87 -24.06
N VAL A 71 -3.78 -0.26 -24.13
CA VAL A 71 -5.07 -0.92 -24.40
C VAL A 71 -5.78 -0.24 -25.56
N TYR A 72 -6.75 -0.93 -26.16
CA TYR A 72 -7.65 -0.33 -27.13
C TYR A 72 -8.83 0.38 -26.45
N ASP A 73 -9.55 1.22 -27.18
CA ASP A 73 -10.69 1.98 -26.68
C ASP A 73 -11.95 1.13 -26.46
N ASP A 74 -12.02 -0.03 -27.09
CA ASP A 74 -13.03 -1.06 -26.90
C ASP A 74 -12.63 -2.12 -25.86
N ASP A 75 -11.43 -2.04 -25.28
CA ASP A 75 -11.03 -2.89 -24.16
C ASP A 75 -11.86 -2.57 -22.91
N LEU A 76 -12.30 -3.61 -22.22
CA LEU A 76 -13.00 -3.48 -20.94
C LEU A 76 -12.06 -2.87 -19.89
N LEU A 77 -12.58 -1.97 -19.04
CA LEU A 77 -11.76 -1.25 -18.06
C LEU A 77 -11.02 -2.19 -17.08
N PHE A 78 -11.64 -3.28 -16.65
CA PHE A 78 -10.96 -4.30 -15.84
C PHE A 78 -9.77 -4.96 -16.56
N HIS A 79 -9.80 -5.07 -17.89
CA HIS A 79 -8.66 -5.59 -18.67
C HIS A 79 -7.47 -4.62 -18.58
N ALA A 80 -7.71 -3.31 -18.66
CA ALA A 80 -6.69 -2.28 -18.46
C ALA A 80 -6.11 -2.32 -17.04
N VAL A 81 -6.97 -2.43 -16.02
CA VAL A 81 -6.59 -2.59 -14.60
C VAL A 81 -5.70 -3.83 -14.39
N GLY A 82 -6.11 -4.99 -14.90
CA GLY A 82 -5.34 -6.23 -14.79
C GLY A 82 -3.99 -6.15 -15.51
N LYS A 83 -3.96 -5.53 -16.69
CA LYS A 83 -2.73 -5.31 -17.47
C LYS A 83 -1.75 -4.38 -16.75
N MET A 84 -2.24 -3.30 -16.13
CA MET A 84 -1.43 -2.40 -15.32
C MET A 84 -0.82 -3.12 -14.12
N ARG A 85 -1.59 -3.91 -13.38
CA ARG A 85 -1.09 -4.69 -12.24
C ARG A 85 -0.02 -5.71 -12.64
N LYS A 86 -0.31 -6.56 -13.63
CA LYS A 86 0.61 -7.60 -14.11
C LYS A 86 1.98 -7.03 -14.51
N LEU A 87 1.99 -5.80 -15.02
CA LEU A 87 3.18 -5.12 -15.52
C LEU A 87 3.72 -4.04 -14.57
N ASN A 88 3.14 -3.91 -13.37
CA ASN A 88 3.46 -2.89 -12.37
C ASN A 88 3.45 -1.44 -12.94
N LEU A 89 2.46 -1.13 -13.77
CA LEU A 89 2.24 0.15 -14.42
C LEU A 89 1.18 0.94 -13.67
N HIS A 90 1.31 2.26 -13.64
CA HIS A 90 0.30 3.16 -13.08
C HIS A 90 -0.45 3.95 -14.17
N HIS A 91 0.12 3.98 -15.37
CA HIS A 91 -0.40 4.72 -16.51
C HIS A 91 -0.41 3.78 -17.72
N LEU A 92 -1.52 3.78 -18.46
CA LEU A 92 -1.68 2.97 -19.66
C LEU A 92 -2.30 3.82 -20.78
N PRO A 93 -1.60 4.02 -21.90
CA PRO A 93 -2.16 4.68 -23.07
C PRO A 93 -3.31 3.88 -23.68
N VAL A 94 -4.30 4.59 -24.20
CA VAL A 94 -5.45 4.06 -24.92
C VAL A 94 -5.31 4.42 -26.40
N PHE A 95 -5.43 3.43 -27.27
CA PHE A 95 -5.35 3.61 -28.73
C PHE A 95 -6.66 3.25 -29.40
N ASP A 96 -6.95 3.88 -30.54
CA ASP A 96 -7.94 3.36 -31.47
C ASP A 96 -7.36 2.26 -32.38
N MET A 97 -8.22 1.63 -33.17
CA MET A 97 -7.84 0.61 -34.16
C MET A 97 -6.94 1.15 -35.29
N ASN A 98 -6.84 2.48 -35.46
CA ASN A 98 -5.95 3.13 -36.42
C ASN A 98 -4.58 3.48 -35.81
N SER A 99 -4.26 2.96 -34.62
CA SER A 99 -3.02 3.25 -33.88
C SER A 99 -2.83 4.72 -33.48
N LYS A 100 -3.93 5.46 -33.32
CA LYS A 100 -3.92 6.81 -32.77
C LYS A 100 -4.16 6.77 -31.27
N VAL A 101 -3.37 7.52 -30.50
CA VAL A 101 -3.61 7.70 -29.06
C VAL A 101 -4.88 8.51 -28.84
N LEU A 102 -5.81 7.98 -28.04
CA LEU A 102 -7.03 8.66 -27.62
C LEU A 102 -6.93 9.26 -26.22
N GLY A 103 -6.07 8.70 -25.37
CA GLY A 103 -5.94 9.15 -23.99
C GLY A 103 -5.04 8.28 -23.13
N MET A 104 -5.06 8.54 -21.83
CA MET A 104 -4.38 7.79 -20.79
C MET A 104 -5.38 7.26 -19.76
N ILE A 105 -5.12 6.07 -19.24
CA ILE A 105 -5.76 5.52 -18.06
C ILE A 105 -4.77 5.58 -16.91
N ASP A 106 -5.18 6.23 -15.81
CA ASP A 106 -4.50 6.17 -14.52
C ASP A 106 -5.10 5.05 -13.68
N MET A 107 -4.24 4.29 -12.98
CA MET A 107 -4.63 3.13 -12.18
C MET A 107 -5.67 3.47 -11.10
N ASN A 108 -5.53 4.60 -10.41
CA ASN A 108 -6.44 4.96 -9.32
C ASN A 108 -7.82 5.31 -9.89
N THR A 109 -7.85 6.07 -10.97
CA THR A 109 -9.07 6.44 -11.68
C THR A 109 -9.76 5.20 -12.27
N ALA A 110 -8.99 4.28 -12.83
CA ALA A 110 -9.50 3.02 -13.39
C ALA A 110 -10.14 2.14 -12.32
N LEU A 111 -9.47 1.96 -11.18
CA LEU A 111 -10.03 1.22 -10.04
C LEU A 111 -11.30 1.88 -9.53
N THR A 112 -11.31 3.20 -9.41
CA THR A 112 -12.48 3.95 -8.91
C THR A 112 -13.67 3.79 -9.85
N ALA A 113 -13.46 3.89 -11.16
CA ALA A 113 -14.52 3.73 -12.15
C ALA A 113 -15.01 2.27 -12.28
N GLU A 114 -14.10 1.28 -12.17
CA GLU A 114 -14.46 -0.14 -12.19
C GLU A 114 -15.21 -0.57 -10.93
N LEU A 115 -14.80 -0.04 -9.77
CA LEU A 115 -15.42 -0.32 -8.49
C LEU A 115 -16.61 0.60 -8.21
N GLY A 116 -16.97 1.50 -9.13
CA GLY A 116 -17.87 2.64 -8.91
C GLY A 116 -19.17 2.27 -8.17
N ASP A 117 -19.96 1.33 -8.68
CA ASP A 117 -21.22 0.92 -8.05
C ASP A 117 -21.03 0.38 -6.63
N LEU A 118 -19.88 -0.23 -6.38
CA LEU A 118 -19.54 -0.85 -5.12
C LEU A 118 -18.98 0.16 -4.11
N VAL A 119 -18.13 1.09 -4.58
CA VAL A 119 -17.63 2.25 -3.82
C VAL A 119 -18.80 3.16 -3.45
N PHE A 120 -19.78 3.36 -4.32
CA PHE A 120 -21.00 4.11 -4.00
C PHE A 120 -21.84 3.44 -2.91
N GLN A 121 -21.94 2.11 -2.91
CA GLN A 121 -22.61 1.36 -1.84
C GLN A 121 -21.85 1.45 -0.51
N ILE A 122 -20.52 1.34 -0.55
CA ILE A 122 -19.65 1.54 0.62
C ILE A 122 -19.75 2.98 1.13
N ASP A 123 -19.72 4.00 0.26
CA ASP A 123 -19.89 5.42 0.59
C ASP A 123 -21.27 5.71 1.23
N HIS A 124 -22.35 5.09 0.73
CA HIS A 124 -23.67 5.19 1.36
C HIS A 124 -23.75 4.49 2.72
N MET A 125 -22.97 3.42 2.92
CA MET A 125 -22.91 2.70 4.20
C MET A 125 -21.89 3.28 5.18
N THR A 126 -21.00 4.16 4.71
CA THR A 126 -19.94 4.81 5.49
C THR A 126 -20.26 6.25 5.88
N TYR A 127 -21.38 6.81 5.41
CA TYR A 127 -21.73 8.22 5.61
C TYR A 127 -21.81 8.66 7.08
N ASP A 128 -22.08 7.71 8.00
CA ASP A 128 -22.11 8.01 9.43
C ASP A 128 -20.78 7.68 10.10
N GLU A 129 -19.82 8.61 10.03
CA GLU A 129 -18.47 8.48 10.61
C GLU A 129 -18.47 8.30 12.15
N GLN A 130 -19.62 8.42 12.80
CA GLN A 130 -19.76 8.54 14.25
C GLN A 130 -20.03 7.22 14.98
N ASP A 131 -20.25 6.10 14.28
CA ASP A 131 -20.66 4.85 14.91
C ASP A 131 -19.89 3.61 14.43
N VAL A 132 -19.56 2.73 15.39
CA VAL A 132 -18.92 1.43 15.19
C VAL A 132 -19.80 0.50 14.36
N SER A 133 -21.13 0.65 14.42
CA SER A 133 -22.07 -0.17 13.64
C SER A 133 -21.83 -0.08 12.13
N GLY A 134 -21.43 1.10 11.62
CA GLY A 134 -21.09 1.28 10.21
C GLY A 134 -19.84 0.50 9.81
N LEU A 135 -18.86 0.38 10.72
CA LEU A 135 -17.63 -0.38 10.48
C LEU A 135 -17.88 -1.88 10.45
N ILE A 136 -18.70 -2.39 11.37
CA ILE A 136 -19.14 -3.79 11.42
C ILE A 136 -19.81 -4.18 10.10
N LYS A 137 -20.70 -3.31 9.57
CA LYS A 137 -21.37 -3.55 8.29
C LYS A 137 -20.40 -3.64 7.12
N ILE A 138 -19.41 -2.75 7.05
CA ILE A 138 -18.36 -2.83 6.02
C ILE A 138 -17.65 -4.18 6.09
N LYS A 139 -17.28 -4.63 7.29
CA LYS A 139 -16.58 -5.91 7.46
C LYS A 139 -17.44 -7.10 7.02
N GLN A 140 -18.72 -7.13 7.40
CA GLN A 140 -19.63 -8.21 7.04
C GLN A 140 -19.84 -8.32 5.52
N GLN A 141 -19.95 -7.19 4.83
CA GLN A 141 -20.15 -7.16 3.37
C GLN A 141 -18.96 -7.60 2.54
N GLN A 142 -17.76 -7.65 3.13
CA GLN A 142 -16.57 -8.13 2.42
C GLN A 142 -16.73 -9.56 1.90
N ILE A 143 -17.53 -10.40 2.58
CA ILE A 143 -17.80 -11.78 2.18
C ILE A 143 -18.60 -11.79 0.87
N ASP A 144 -19.78 -11.16 0.87
CA ASP A 144 -20.65 -11.07 -0.32
C ASP A 144 -19.90 -10.40 -1.49
N LEU A 145 -19.10 -9.39 -1.19
CA LEU A 145 -18.25 -8.74 -2.17
C LEU A 145 -17.25 -9.71 -2.81
N ALA A 146 -16.47 -10.42 -1.99
CA ALA A 146 -15.48 -11.36 -2.49
C ALA A 146 -16.15 -12.47 -3.31
N GLU A 147 -17.28 -13.00 -2.85
CA GLU A 147 -18.06 -14.01 -3.57
C GLU A 147 -18.55 -13.49 -4.93
N ASN A 148 -19.14 -12.30 -4.97
CA ASN A 148 -19.61 -11.68 -6.21
C ASN A 148 -18.47 -11.44 -7.22
N LEU A 149 -17.30 -11.02 -6.75
CA LEU A 149 -16.13 -10.81 -7.60
C LEU A 149 -15.55 -12.14 -8.11
N LEU A 150 -15.48 -13.17 -7.26
CA LEU A 150 -15.07 -14.52 -7.66
C LEU A 150 -16.00 -15.10 -8.72
N ASN A 151 -17.32 -14.97 -8.55
CA ASN A 151 -18.33 -15.42 -9.53
C ASN A 151 -18.21 -14.70 -10.88
N ARG A 152 -17.68 -13.47 -10.89
CA ARG A 152 -17.37 -12.70 -12.10
C ARG A 152 -15.98 -12.99 -12.67
N ASN A 153 -15.26 -13.99 -12.15
CA ASN A 153 -13.90 -14.36 -12.52
C ASN A 153 -12.88 -13.21 -12.37
N VAL A 154 -13.08 -12.33 -11.39
CA VAL A 154 -12.11 -11.29 -11.04
C VAL A 154 -10.85 -11.95 -10.48
N TYR A 155 -9.68 -11.41 -10.81
CA TYR A 155 -8.40 -11.97 -10.36
C TYR A 155 -8.28 -11.94 -8.83
N PRO A 156 -7.87 -13.03 -8.15
CA PRO A 156 -7.83 -13.10 -6.68
C PRO A 156 -7.01 -11.98 -6.02
N GLY A 157 -5.87 -11.57 -6.61
CA GLY A 157 -5.08 -10.47 -6.07
C GLY A 157 -5.80 -9.12 -6.11
N ASP A 158 -6.76 -8.93 -7.02
CA ASP A 158 -7.58 -7.73 -7.11
C ASP A 158 -8.60 -7.69 -5.99
N ILE A 159 -9.15 -8.87 -5.65
CA ILE A 159 -10.06 -9.06 -4.52
C ILE A 159 -9.31 -8.80 -3.22
N SER A 160 -8.13 -9.39 -3.02
CA SER A 160 -7.30 -9.14 -1.83
C SER A 160 -6.94 -7.67 -1.66
N TYR A 161 -6.62 -6.97 -2.76
CA TYR A 161 -6.37 -5.53 -2.73
C TYR A 161 -7.61 -4.75 -2.26
N LEU A 162 -8.78 -5.08 -2.78
CA LEU A 162 -10.03 -4.42 -2.41
C LEU A 162 -10.39 -4.68 -0.95
N LEU A 163 -10.26 -5.93 -0.49
CA LEU A 163 -10.44 -6.28 0.92
C LEU A 163 -9.50 -5.48 1.83
N SER A 164 -8.22 -5.38 1.45
CA SER A 164 -7.23 -4.56 2.17
C SER A 164 -7.60 -3.08 2.19
N PHE A 165 -8.08 -2.54 1.07
CA PHE A 165 -8.56 -1.17 1.00
C PHE A 165 -9.71 -0.92 1.97
N LEU A 166 -10.70 -1.82 2.03
CA LEU A 166 -11.82 -1.72 2.96
C LEU A 166 -11.37 -1.84 4.42
N ASN A 167 -10.42 -2.73 4.72
CA ASN A 167 -9.82 -2.80 6.05
C ASN A 167 -9.12 -1.48 6.41
N ASN A 168 -8.41 -0.84 5.48
CA ASN A 168 -7.80 0.47 5.71
C ASN A 168 -8.83 1.58 5.97
N VAL A 169 -10.02 1.51 5.34
CA VAL A 169 -11.15 2.41 5.67
C VAL A 169 -11.61 2.18 7.11
N ILE A 170 -11.75 0.91 7.54
CA ILE A 170 -12.10 0.57 8.92
C ILE A 170 -11.04 1.12 9.90
N TYR A 171 -9.76 0.94 9.61
CA TYR A 171 -8.65 1.50 10.41
C TYR A 171 -8.74 3.00 10.59
N ARG A 172 -8.90 3.76 9.49
CA ARG A 172 -9.00 5.23 9.53
C ARG A 172 -10.17 5.72 10.38
N ARG A 173 -11.31 5.02 10.33
CA ARG A 173 -12.48 5.41 11.11
C ARG A 173 -12.36 4.99 12.57
N ALA A 174 -11.82 3.80 12.84
CA ALA A 174 -11.55 3.33 14.20
C ALA A 174 -10.61 4.29 14.94
N ILE A 175 -9.53 4.76 14.31
CA ILE A 175 -8.63 5.72 14.97
C ILE A 175 -9.29 7.08 15.18
N ARG A 176 -10.13 7.57 14.25
CA ARG A 176 -10.89 8.82 14.45
C ARG A 176 -11.87 8.74 15.63
N LEU A 177 -12.56 7.60 15.77
CA LEU A 177 -13.45 7.34 16.92
C LEU A 177 -12.65 7.32 18.22
N ALA A 178 -11.50 6.64 18.22
CA ALA A 178 -10.60 6.60 19.37
C ALA A 178 -10.07 8.00 19.73
N GLU A 179 -9.64 8.81 18.76
CA GLU A 179 -9.21 10.20 18.99
C GLU A 179 -10.31 11.02 19.65
N LYS A 180 -11.56 10.91 19.16
CA LYS A 180 -12.71 11.61 19.74
C LYS A 180 -12.92 11.22 21.21
N ARG A 181 -12.99 9.92 21.50
CA ARG A 181 -13.21 9.40 22.86
C ARG A 181 -12.07 9.74 23.82
N VAL A 182 -10.83 9.71 23.36
CA VAL A 182 -9.65 9.98 24.19
C VAL A 182 -9.43 11.47 24.37
N LYS A 183 -9.77 12.30 23.38
CA LYS A 183 -9.73 13.77 23.51
C LYS A 183 -10.61 14.25 24.67
N ASP A 184 -11.77 13.63 24.87
CA ASP A 184 -12.68 13.94 25.98
C ASP A 184 -12.08 13.63 27.37
N LYS A 185 -11.00 12.83 27.45
CA LYS A 185 -10.26 12.56 28.69
C LYS A 185 -9.29 13.70 29.07
N HIS A 186 -9.01 14.64 28.17
CA HIS A 186 -8.15 15.81 28.42
C HIS A 186 -6.75 15.47 29.00
N ILE A 187 -6.11 14.39 28.52
CA ILE A 187 -4.81 13.90 29.02
C ILE A 187 -3.67 14.90 28.74
N ILE A 188 -3.64 15.43 27.51
CA ILE A 188 -2.70 16.43 27.01
C ILE A 188 -3.47 17.58 26.36
N LYS A 189 -2.88 18.78 26.32
CA LYS A 189 -3.49 19.96 25.67
C LYS A 189 -3.17 20.00 24.19
N GLU A 190 -1.92 19.70 23.83
CA GLU A 190 -1.45 19.65 22.45
C GLU A 190 -1.11 18.21 22.07
N ILE A 191 -1.85 17.67 21.12
CA ILE A 191 -1.63 16.31 20.61
C ILE A 191 -0.54 16.39 19.53
N PRO A 192 0.61 15.70 19.69
CA PRO A 192 1.61 15.65 18.64
C PRO A 192 1.04 15.10 17.34
N ASN A 193 1.54 15.56 16.19
CA ASN A 193 1.22 14.86 14.96
C ASN A 193 1.70 13.41 15.06
N PHE A 194 0.90 12.50 14.52
CA PHE A 194 1.23 11.08 14.52
C PHE A 194 0.76 10.43 13.23
N SER A 195 1.26 9.23 12.99
CA SER A 195 0.92 8.35 11.88
C SER A 195 0.49 7.00 12.42
N VAL A 196 -0.63 6.48 11.93
CA VAL A 196 -1.00 5.07 12.11
C VAL A 196 -0.44 4.29 10.94
N ILE A 197 0.31 3.24 11.26
CA ILE A 197 0.79 2.29 10.26
C ILE A 197 0.06 0.96 10.39
N VAL A 198 -0.15 0.30 9.26
CA VAL A 198 -0.54 -1.11 9.15
C VAL A 198 0.64 -1.89 8.61
N MET A 199 0.87 -3.11 9.06
CA MET A 199 2.00 -3.97 8.69
C MET A 199 1.50 -5.27 8.04
N GLY A 200 2.43 -6.10 7.58
CA GLY A 200 2.12 -7.42 7.03
C GLY A 200 1.23 -7.35 5.80
N SER A 201 0.27 -8.28 5.70
CA SER A 201 -0.65 -8.35 4.57
C SER A 201 -1.43 -7.06 4.34
N GLY A 202 -1.78 -6.32 5.41
CA GLY A 202 -2.46 -5.03 5.31
C GLY A 202 -1.54 -3.94 4.75
N GLY A 203 -0.26 -3.96 5.12
CA GLY A 203 0.77 -3.07 4.56
C GLY A 203 1.01 -3.29 3.06
N ARG A 204 1.08 -4.57 2.68
CA ARG A 204 1.29 -5.05 1.30
C ARG A 204 0.03 -4.97 0.42
N MET A 205 -1.12 -4.67 1.01
CA MET A 205 -2.43 -4.60 0.32
C MET A 205 -2.87 -5.96 -0.25
N GLU A 206 -2.70 -7.03 0.53
CA GLU A 206 -3.00 -8.40 0.13
C GLU A 206 -3.75 -9.21 1.21
N SER A 207 -4.44 -8.54 2.13
CA SER A 207 -5.29 -9.19 3.12
C SER A 207 -6.40 -10.04 2.50
N PHE A 208 -6.67 -11.19 3.12
CA PHE A 208 -7.85 -12.01 2.85
C PHE A 208 -9.07 -11.56 3.69
N LEU A 209 -10.12 -12.38 3.77
CA LEU A 209 -11.37 -12.07 4.46
C LEU A 209 -11.21 -11.94 5.98
N HIS A 210 -10.28 -12.70 6.58
CA HIS A 210 -10.11 -12.75 8.04
C HIS A 210 -8.67 -12.40 8.46
N PRO A 211 -8.18 -11.19 8.16
CA PRO A 211 -6.88 -10.76 8.66
C PRO A 211 -6.98 -10.47 10.15
N ASP A 212 -5.88 -10.64 10.88
CA ASP A 212 -5.68 -10.07 12.20
C ASP A 212 -5.17 -8.62 12.11
N GLN A 213 -5.00 -8.00 13.29
CA GLN A 213 -4.53 -6.63 13.40
C GLN A 213 -3.00 -6.54 13.52
N ASP A 214 -2.33 -6.13 12.45
CA ASP A 214 -0.91 -5.73 12.51
C ASP A 214 -0.80 -4.20 12.34
N ASN A 215 -0.56 -3.47 13.44
CA ASN A 215 -0.58 -2.01 13.43
C ASN A 215 0.40 -1.35 14.41
N GLY A 216 0.70 -0.08 14.16
CA GLY A 216 1.60 0.71 15.00
C GLY A 216 1.32 2.21 14.95
N LEU A 217 1.90 2.94 15.90
CA LEU A 217 1.85 4.39 16.01
C LEU A 217 3.25 4.99 15.98
N ILE A 218 3.42 6.04 15.17
CA ILE A 218 4.62 6.87 15.09
C ILE A 218 4.23 8.29 15.42
N TYR A 219 4.80 8.92 16.45
CA TYR A 219 4.45 10.30 16.83
C TYR A 219 5.65 11.25 16.91
N GLU A 220 5.37 12.55 16.81
CA GLU A 220 6.37 13.60 16.98
C GLU A 220 6.68 13.87 18.46
N THR A 221 7.86 14.42 18.73
CA THR A 221 8.29 14.87 20.06
C THR A 221 8.34 16.39 20.18
N ASN A 222 7.77 17.10 19.21
CA ASN A 222 7.93 18.56 19.03
C ASN A 222 6.89 19.39 19.80
N VAL A 223 6.13 18.79 20.71
CA VAL A 223 5.15 19.50 21.55
C VAL A 223 5.70 19.76 22.94
N ASN A 224 5.28 20.86 23.54
CA ASN A 224 5.67 21.22 24.91
C ASN A 224 4.73 20.59 25.95
N GLU A 225 4.73 19.25 25.99
CA GLU A 225 3.95 18.43 26.94
C GLU A 225 4.87 17.48 27.72
N ASP A 226 4.40 16.99 28.87
CA ASP A 226 5.12 15.97 29.65
C ASP A 226 5.22 14.66 28.84
N PRO A 227 6.43 14.13 28.57
CA PRO A 227 6.60 12.88 27.83
C PRO A 227 5.78 11.70 28.37
N LYS A 228 5.57 11.62 29.69
CA LYS A 228 4.74 10.57 30.30
C LYS A 228 3.27 10.72 29.96
N LYS A 229 2.78 11.95 29.81
CA LYS A 229 1.40 12.22 29.40
C LYS A 229 1.20 11.99 27.92
N ILE A 230 2.21 12.28 27.09
CA ILE A 230 2.20 11.93 25.67
C ILE A 230 2.08 10.41 25.51
N ASP A 231 2.92 9.65 26.23
CA ASP A 231 2.85 8.20 26.22
C ASP A 231 1.48 7.70 26.70
N LEU A 232 0.98 8.20 27.84
CA LEU A 232 -0.36 7.82 28.34
C LEU A 232 -1.47 8.13 27.32
N TYR A 233 -1.42 9.28 26.65
CA TYR A 233 -2.39 9.63 25.61
C TYR A 233 -2.39 8.61 24.47
N PHE A 234 -1.22 8.31 23.91
CA PHE A 234 -1.12 7.34 22.82
C PHE A 234 -1.46 5.91 23.27
N GLU A 235 -1.25 5.57 24.55
CA GLU A 235 -1.63 4.27 25.10
C GLU A 235 -3.15 4.11 25.11
N GLU A 236 -3.84 5.12 25.63
CA GLU A 236 -5.30 5.15 25.68
C GLU A 236 -5.90 5.19 24.26
N LEU A 237 -5.27 5.93 23.34
CA LEU A 237 -5.63 5.96 21.93
C LEU A 237 -5.49 4.57 21.30
N ALA A 238 -4.35 3.92 21.50
CA ALA A 238 -4.08 2.60 20.93
C ALA A 238 -5.01 1.51 21.48
N LYS A 239 -5.33 1.55 22.78
CA LYS A 239 -6.28 0.61 23.39
C LYS A 239 -7.69 0.75 22.81
N ASP A 240 -8.20 1.98 22.69
CA ASP A 240 -9.54 2.21 22.12
C ASP A 240 -9.58 1.84 20.63
N PHE A 241 -8.52 2.20 19.89
CA PHE A 241 -8.35 1.86 18.47
C PHE A 241 -8.35 0.35 18.22
N THR A 242 -7.48 -0.41 18.89
CA THR A 242 -7.36 -1.87 18.73
C THR A 242 -8.62 -2.61 19.18
N LYS A 243 -9.27 -2.15 20.26
CA LYS A 243 -10.56 -2.69 20.71
C LYS A 243 -11.66 -2.43 19.68
N THR A 244 -11.70 -1.24 19.10
CA THR A 244 -12.69 -0.88 18.08
C THR A 244 -12.50 -1.74 16.82
N LEU A 245 -11.26 -1.97 16.36
CA LEU A 245 -10.97 -2.89 15.26
C LEU A 245 -11.45 -4.33 15.53
N ASP A 246 -11.23 -4.81 16.75
CA ASP A 246 -11.69 -6.12 17.21
C ASP A 246 -13.22 -6.22 17.20
N ASP A 247 -13.92 -5.19 17.71
CA ASP A 247 -15.39 -5.11 17.64
C ASP A 247 -15.92 -5.09 16.19
N CYS A 248 -15.12 -4.59 15.24
CA CYS A 248 -15.47 -4.57 13.83
C CYS A 248 -15.24 -5.93 13.13
N GLY A 249 -14.62 -6.90 13.80
CA GLY A 249 -14.30 -8.21 13.22
C GLY A 249 -12.92 -8.31 12.58
N ILE A 250 -11.98 -7.44 12.97
CA ILE A 250 -10.54 -7.60 12.70
C ILE A 250 -9.88 -7.99 14.04
N PRO A 251 -9.69 -9.28 14.34
CA PRO A 251 -9.30 -9.74 15.67
C PRO A 251 -7.89 -9.31 16.09
N LEU A 252 -7.66 -9.22 17.41
CA LEU A 252 -6.35 -8.96 17.97
C LEU A 252 -5.30 -9.96 17.45
N CYS A 253 -4.11 -9.46 17.10
CA CYS A 253 -3.00 -10.28 16.63
C CYS A 253 -2.43 -11.13 17.77
N LYS A 254 -2.28 -12.44 17.54
CA LYS A 254 -1.70 -13.37 18.52
C LYS A 254 -0.23 -13.07 18.83
N GLY A 255 0.48 -12.46 17.88
CA GLY A 255 1.86 -12.00 18.02
C GLY A 255 2.00 -10.66 18.73
N ASP A 256 0.88 -10.03 19.13
CA ASP A 256 0.84 -8.72 19.79
C ASP A 256 1.52 -7.60 18.98
N LEU A 257 1.40 -7.67 17.65
CA LEU A 257 1.92 -6.71 16.68
C LEU A 257 1.02 -5.48 16.54
N MET A 258 0.64 -4.89 17.67
CA MET A 258 -0.37 -3.85 17.75
C MET A 258 0.13 -2.63 18.52
N ALA A 259 -0.37 -1.44 18.17
CA ALA A 259 -0.02 -0.20 18.84
C ALA A 259 -0.34 -0.20 20.35
N SER A 260 -1.23 -1.08 20.83
CA SER A 260 -1.48 -1.27 22.27
C SER A 260 -0.24 -1.77 23.02
N ASN A 261 0.69 -2.42 22.32
CA ASN A 261 1.99 -2.80 22.82
C ASN A 261 3.00 -1.68 22.56
N LEU A 262 3.75 -1.31 23.61
CA LEU A 262 4.79 -0.27 23.57
C LEU A 262 5.87 -0.51 22.50
N LEU A 263 6.10 -1.76 22.09
CA LEU A 263 7.02 -2.09 21.00
C LEU A 263 6.62 -1.44 19.68
N TRP A 264 5.31 -1.28 19.45
CA TRP A 264 4.72 -0.78 18.20
C TRP A 264 4.14 0.64 18.34
N ARG A 265 4.43 1.34 19.44
CA ARG A 265 3.93 2.68 19.74
C ARG A 265 5.05 3.53 20.31
N LYS A 266 5.64 4.38 19.46
CA LYS A 266 6.83 5.17 19.80
C LYS A 266 6.89 6.48 19.06
N SER A 267 7.68 7.41 19.58
CA SER A 267 8.09 8.55 18.78
C SER A 267 9.01 8.13 17.63
N LEU A 268 9.10 8.95 16.58
CA LEU A 268 10.00 8.65 15.45
C LEU A 268 11.48 8.45 15.86
N PRO A 269 12.08 9.27 16.74
CA PRO A 269 13.44 9.02 17.22
C PRO A 269 13.59 7.69 17.97
N GLU A 270 12.61 7.33 18.81
CA GLU A 270 12.60 6.06 19.56
C GLU A 270 12.43 4.85 18.64
N TRP A 271 11.61 4.97 17.58
CA TRP A 271 11.49 3.97 16.53
C TRP A 271 12.83 3.69 15.84
N LYS A 272 13.54 4.75 15.43
CA LYS A 272 14.86 4.63 14.79
C LYS A 272 15.87 3.94 15.73
N ALA A 273 15.90 4.36 17.00
CA ALA A 273 16.77 3.75 18.00
C ALA A 273 16.46 2.26 18.24
N GLN A 274 15.18 1.90 18.27
CA GLN A 274 14.75 0.50 18.41
C GLN A 274 15.19 -0.36 17.22
N VAL A 275 15.01 0.13 16.00
CA VAL A 275 15.46 -0.58 14.78
C VAL A 275 16.98 -0.78 14.80
N GLU A 276 17.75 0.23 15.20
CA GLU A 276 19.21 0.08 15.34
C GLU A 276 19.60 -0.95 16.41
N GLN A 277 18.86 -0.98 17.52
CA GLN A 277 19.09 -1.97 18.57
C GLN A 277 18.81 -3.40 18.08
N TRP A 278 17.68 -3.61 17.39
CA TRP A 278 17.34 -4.90 16.79
C TRP A 278 18.42 -5.37 15.82
N LEU A 279 18.88 -4.47 14.93
CA LEU A 279 19.96 -4.74 13.99
C LEU A 279 21.28 -5.05 14.70
N LYS A 280 21.59 -4.40 15.82
CA LYS A 280 22.83 -4.63 16.55
C LYS A 280 22.85 -5.96 17.31
N ASN A 281 21.71 -6.38 17.87
CA ASN A 281 21.62 -7.55 18.73
C ASN A 281 21.66 -8.87 17.96
N HIS A 282 21.16 -8.89 16.72
CA HIS A 282 21.03 -10.09 15.88
C HIS A 282 20.25 -11.24 16.56
N ALA A 283 19.39 -10.94 17.55
CA ALA A 283 18.55 -11.95 18.17
C ALA A 283 17.46 -12.41 17.18
N PRO A 284 17.10 -13.70 17.12
CA PRO A 284 16.10 -14.20 16.16
C PRO A 284 14.75 -13.48 16.24
N GLN A 285 14.32 -13.09 17.45
CA GLN A 285 13.09 -12.33 17.65
C GLN A 285 13.19 -10.90 17.09
N ASP A 286 14.32 -10.23 17.30
CA ASP A 286 14.56 -8.87 16.79
C ASP A 286 14.56 -8.85 15.26
N MET A 287 15.12 -9.87 14.63
CA MET A 287 15.12 -10.01 13.17
C MET A 287 13.70 -10.26 12.63
N ARG A 288 12.87 -11.05 13.33
CA ARG A 288 11.44 -11.21 13.00
C ARG A 288 10.67 -9.89 13.09
N HIS A 289 10.93 -9.06 14.12
CA HIS A 289 10.28 -7.75 14.21
C HIS A 289 10.65 -6.83 13.04
N ILE A 290 11.89 -6.87 12.57
CA ILE A 290 12.33 -6.09 11.40
C ILE A 290 11.59 -6.57 10.15
N ASP A 291 11.48 -7.88 9.95
CA ASP A 291 10.77 -8.48 8.82
C ASP A 291 9.29 -8.04 8.79
N MET A 292 8.61 -8.12 9.93
CA MET A 292 7.22 -7.67 10.08
C MET A 292 7.04 -6.16 9.88
N LEU A 293 8.03 -5.35 10.26
CA LEU A 293 7.95 -3.89 10.12
C LEU A 293 8.17 -3.46 8.66
N TYR A 294 8.96 -4.20 7.89
CA TYR A 294 9.50 -3.73 6.60
C TYR A 294 8.43 -3.25 5.59
N ASP A 295 7.29 -3.92 5.58
CA ASP A 295 6.23 -3.73 4.60
C ASP A 295 5.11 -2.79 5.05
N PHE A 296 5.35 -2.01 6.11
CA PHE A 296 4.29 -1.18 6.67
C PHE A 296 3.73 -0.15 5.67
N ARG A 297 2.55 0.39 5.96
CA ARG A 297 1.95 1.49 5.20
C ARG A 297 1.27 2.46 6.16
N SER A 298 1.45 3.76 5.94
CA SER A 298 0.64 4.75 6.65
C SER A 298 -0.80 4.71 6.17
N VAL A 299 -1.74 4.60 7.10
CA VAL A 299 -3.18 4.58 6.82
C VAL A 299 -3.89 5.83 7.35
N TYR A 300 -3.31 6.54 8.32
CA TYR A 300 -3.89 7.74 8.93
C TYR A 300 -2.81 8.69 9.46
N GLY A 301 -3.13 9.98 9.54
CA GLY A 301 -2.28 11.00 10.15
C GLY A 301 -1.20 11.55 9.22
N LYS A 302 -0.07 11.97 9.81
CA LYS A 302 1.07 12.59 9.12
C LYS A 302 1.92 11.51 8.42
N ILE A 303 1.83 11.43 7.10
CA ILE A 303 2.48 10.38 6.29
C ILE A 303 4.01 10.48 6.33
N GLU A 304 4.54 11.69 6.47
CA GLU A 304 5.98 11.99 6.46
C GLU A 304 6.73 11.25 7.57
N LEU A 305 6.08 11.00 8.72
CA LEU A 305 6.69 10.22 9.82
C LEU A 305 6.95 8.77 9.41
N ALA A 306 6.01 8.17 8.69
CA ALA A 306 6.12 6.82 8.18
C ALA A 306 7.11 6.73 7.01
N GLU A 307 7.14 7.74 6.13
CA GLU A 307 8.11 7.81 5.04
C GLU A 307 9.54 7.98 5.56
N GLU A 308 9.74 8.81 6.59
CA GLU A 308 11.05 9.02 7.20
C GLU A 308 11.54 7.75 7.91
N LEU A 309 10.67 7.03 8.62
CA LEU A 309 11.01 5.72 9.20
C LEU A 309 11.35 4.70 8.10
N ARG A 310 10.59 4.68 7.00
CA ARG A 310 10.85 3.79 5.86
C ARG A 310 12.18 4.07 5.21
N SER A 311 12.51 5.34 4.96
CA SER A 311 13.81 5.73 4.41
C SER A 311 14.94 5.26 5.33
N PHE A 312 14.78 5.48 6.63
CA PHE A 312 15.76 5.04 7.63
C PHE A 312 15.97 3.52 7.62
N ILE A 313 14.88 2.74 7.63
CA ILE A 313 14.97 1.26 7.57
C ILE A 313 15.67 0.86 6.28
N ASN A 314 15.25 1.38 5.11
CA ASN A 314 15.81 1.04 3.81
C ASN A 314 17.33 1.30 3.73
N ASP A 315 17.82 2.38 4.33
CA ASP A 315 19.26 2.67 4.39
C ASP A 315 20.03 1.62 5.19
N LYS A 316 19.40 1.02 6.22
CA LYS A 316 20.00 -0.02 7.06
C LYS A 316 19.91 -1.42 6.46
N LEU A 317 18.97 -1.68 5.54
CA LEU A 317 18.74 -3.00 4.93
C LEU A 317 19.90 -3.51 4.06
N GLN A 318 20.88 -2.68 3.74
CA GLN A 318 22.11 -3.13 3.08
C GLN A 318 23.03 -3.97 4.00
N GLU A 319 22.64 -4.19 5.25
CA GLU A 319 23.39 -5.03 6.19
C GLU A 319 23.30 -6.52 5.81
N LYS A 320 24.45 -7.11 5.43
CA LYS A 320 24.57 -8.51 5.01
C LYS A 320 24.00 -9.53 6.01
N LYS A 321 24.04 -9.23 7.30
CA LYS A 321 23.57 -10.14 8.35
C LYS A 321 22.05 -10.30 8.34
N LEU A 322 21.31 -9.21 8.12
CA LEU A 322 19.86 -9.25 8.01
C LEU A 322 19.44 -10.07 6.79
N LEU A 323 20.05 -9.83 5.63
CA LEU A 323 19.78 -10.61 4.42
C LEU A 323 20.07 -12.10 4.61
N LYS A 324 21.14 -12.44 5.34
CA LYS A 324 21.46 -13.83 5.66
C LYS A 324 20.44 -14.45 6.61
N PHE A 325 19.95 -13.70 7.59
CA PHE A 325 18.87 -14.15 8.47
C PHE A 325 17.59 -14.44 7.67
N LEU A 326 17.16 -13.50 6.83
CA LEU A 326 15.96 -13.66 6.00
C LEU A 326 16.06 -14.88 5.07
N TYR A 327 17.25 -15.12 4.49
CA TYR A 327 17.49 -16.32 3.71
C TYR A 327 17.32 -17.60 4.54
N PHE A 328 17.93 -17.66 5.74
CA PHE A 328 17.85 -18.86 6.57
C PHE A 328 16.47 -19.09 7.18
N SER A 329 15.70 -18.03 7.48
CA SER A 329 14.33 -18.19 7.95
C SER A 329 13.41 -18.78 6.89
N GLU A 330 13.72 -18.56 5.61
CA GLU A 330 13.01 -19.15 4.47
C GLU A 330 13.62 -20.49 4.01
N GLU A 331 14.83 -20.85 4.44
CA GLU A 331 15.43 -22.15 4.09
C GLU A 331 14.65 -23.32 4.74
N GLU A 332 13.97 -23.05 5.86
CA GLU A 332 13.10 -24.01 6.54
C GLU A 332 11.65 -23.99 6.04
N SER A 333 11.28 -23.09 5.11
CA SER A 333 9.93 -23.03 4.54
C SER A 333 9.80 -23.98 3.33
N ASP A 334 9.33 -25.20 3.59
CA ASP A 334 8.97 -26.12 2.52
C ASP A 334 7.72 -25.58 1.78
N ALA A 335 7.81 -25.44 0.46
CA ALA A 335 6.62 -25.33 -0.35
C ALA A 335 5.72 -26.54 -0.06
N ALA A 336 4.40 -26.38 -0.04
CA ALA A 336 3.44 -27.47 0.20
C ALA A 336 3.40 -28.44 -1.00
N ILE A 337 4.55 -28.98 -1.38
CA ILE A 337 4.82 -29.79 -2.56
C ILE A 337 5.65 -30.99 -2.07
N GLY A 338 5.10 -32.19 -2.25
CA GLY A 338 5.79 -33.43 -1.97
C GLY A 338 6.90 -33.72 -2.97
N PHE A 339 7.68 -34.76 -2.69
CA PHE A 339 8.86 -35.15 -3.46
C PHE A 339 8.64 -35.33 -4.98
N PHE A 340 7.42 -35.62 -5.44
CA PHE A 340 7.08 -35.79 -6.87
C PHE A 340 6.34 -34.59 -7.47
N GLY A 341 6.35 -33.43 -6.80
CA GLY A 341 5.66 -32.23 -7.30
C GLY A 341 4.17 -32.16 -6.99
N GLN A 342 3.64 -33.11 -6.21
CA GLN A 342 2.23 -33.12 -5.79
C GLN A 342 1.99 -32.21 -4.60
N PHE A 343 0.85 -31.52 -4.56
CA PHE A 343 0.50 -30.70 -3.40
C PHE A 343 0.35 -31.54 -2.12
N ILE A 344 0.90 -31.02 -1.02
CA ILE A 344 0.68 -31.56 0.33
C ILE A 344 -0.66 -31.01 0.81
N VAL A 345 -1.64 -31.90 0.95
CA VAL A 345 -3.00 -31.57 1.36
C VAL A 345 -3.23 -31.87 2.83
N GLU A 346 -4.21 -31.21 3.44
CA GLU A 346 -4.65 -31.44 4.82
C GLU A 346 -5.16 -32.89 4.98
N LYS A 347 -4.73 -33.56 6.07
CA LYS A 347 -4.98 -34.99 6.30
C LYS A 347 -5.78 -35.27 7.57
N ASN A 348 -5.73 -34.36 8.53
CA ASN A 348 -6.14 -34.55 9.91
C ASN A 348 -7.40 -33.76 10.25
N ASP A 349 -7.62 -32.61 9.60
CA ASP A 349 -8.88 -31.89 9.68
C ASP A 349 -9.92 -32.54 8.75
N ASN A 350 -11.01 -33.05 9.31
CA ASN A 350 -12.07 -33.72 8.55
C ASN A 350 -12.86 -32.77 7.65
N GLU A 351 -12.99 -31.49 8.00
CA GLU A 351 -13.71 -30.52 7.17
C GLU A 351 -12.88 -30.12 5.94
N ASN A 352 -11.57 -30.04 6.08
CA ASN A 352 -10.65 -29.57 5.04
C ASN A 352 -9.80 -30.69 4.41
N LYS A 353 -10.13 -31.96 4.69
CA LYS A 353 -9.35 -33.11 4.23
C LYS A 353 -9.24 -33.16 2.70
N GLY A 354 -8.01 -33.21 2.20
CA GLY A 354 -7.73 -33.28 0.77
C GLY A 354 -7.66 -31.93 0.06
N PHE A 355 -7.88 -30.82 0.77
CA PHE A 355 -7.63 -29.47 0.26
C PHE A 355 -6.20 -29.01 0.58
N LEU A 356 -5.72 -28.05 -0.21
CA LEU A 356 -4.49 -27.30 0.08
C LEU A 356 -4.71 -26.45 1.33
N ASN A 357 -3.75 -26.48 2.28
CA ASN A 357 -3.74 -25.55 3.41
C ASN A 357 -3.45 -24.12 2.95
#